data_AF-A0A7J4SGW7-F1
#
_entry.id   AF-A0A7J4SGW7-F1
#
_cell.length_a   1.000
_cell.length_b   1.000
_cell.length_c   1.000
_cell.angle_alpha   90.00
_cell.angle_beta   90.00
_cell.angle_gamma   90.00
#
_symmetry.space_group_name_H-M   'P 1'
#
loop_
_entity.id
_entity.type
_entity.pdbx_description
1 polymer ?
#
loop_
_entity_poly.entity_id
_entity_poly.type
_entity_poly.pdbx_seq_one_letter_code
_entity_poly.pdbx_strand_id
1 'polypeptide(L)' 'SENGGWPPHVHIQLSLVEPIGNDLPGVVKLSERDEALKIYLDPRLIIGQIY' A
#
# COMPACT_ATOMS: atom_id res chain seq x y z
N SER A 1 22.35 -9.78 4.52
CA SER A 1 22.07 -8.41 4.97
C SER A 1 20.59 -8.31 5.33
N GLU A 2 20.26 -7.57 6.37
CA GLU A 2 18.87 -7.31 6.78
C GLU A 2 18.13 -6.51 5.69
N ASN A 3 16.81 -6.71 5.52
CA ASN A 3 15.95 -5.99 4.58
C ASN A 3 16.49 -5.87 3.14
N GLY A 4 17.11 -6.93 2.63
CA GLY A 4 17.64 -6.98 1.26
C GLY A 4 18.81 -6.03 0.99
N GLY A 5 19.42 -5.43 2.02
CA GLY A 5 20.54 -4.49 1.88
C GLY A 5 20.14 -3.07 1.46
N TRP A 6 18.85 -2.73 1.52
CA TRP A 6 18.38 -1.37 1.24
C TRP A 6 18.68 -0.43 2.41
N PRO A 7 18.95 0.87 2.16
CA PRO A 7 18.97 1.89 3.20
C PRO A 7 17.67 1.90 4.01
N PRO A 8 17.66 2.40 5.26
CA PRO A 8 16.44 2.52 6.05
C PRO A 8 15.32 3.22 5.27
N HIS A 9 14.16 2.58 5.19
CA HIS A 9 13.01 3.05 4.42
C HIS A 9 11.70 2.68 5.12
N VAL A 10 10.60 3.34 4.73
CA VAL A 10 9.27 3.13 5.32
C VAL A 10 8.31 2.66 4.23
N HIS A 11 7.55 1.61 4.53
CA HIS A 11 6.42 1.16 3.71
C HIS A 11 5.13 1.74 4.28
N ILE A 12 4.35 2.42 3.45
CA ILE A 12 3.07 3.03 3.85
C ILE A 12 2.00 2.54 2.88
N GLN A 13 0.88 2.07 3.42
CA GLN A 13 -0.29 1.68 2.67
C GLN A 13 -1.55 2.19 3.38
N LEU A 14 -2.50 2.70 2.59
CA LEU A 14 -3.77 3.21 3.08
C LEU A 14 -4.88 2.22 2.76
N SER A 15 -5.82 2.05 3.68
CA SER A 15 -7.01 1.23 3.48
C SER A 15 -8.22 1.85 4.17
N LEU A 16 -9.37 1.80 3.50
CA LEU A 16 -10.67 2.14 4.10
C LEU A 16 -11.32 0.96 4.84
N VAL A 17 -10.75 -0.24 4.72
CA VAL A 17 -11.20 -1.43 5.45
C VAL A 17 -10.11 -1.92 6.40
N GLU A 18 -10.52 -2.49 7.53
CA GLU A 18 -9.59 -3.06 8.49
C GLU A 18 -8.83 -4.25 7.87
N PRO A 19 -7.50 -4.33 8.01
CA PRO A 19 -6.72 -5.49 7.59
C PRO A 19 -7.16 -6.75 8.34
N ILE A 20 -7.26 -7.88 7.64
CA ILE A 20 -7.56 -9.17 8.27
C ILE A 20 -6.28 -9.98 8.35
N GLY A 21 -5.91 -10.46 9.55
CA GLY A 21 -4.77 -11.37 9.71
C GLY A 21 -3.42 -10.78 9.30
N ASN A 22 -3.24 -9.46 9.49
CA ASN A 22 -2.07 -8.69 9.05
C ASN A 22 -1.86 -8.66 7.53
N ASP A 23 -2.87 -9.02 6.74
CA ASP A 23 -2.83 -8.91 5.29
C ASP A 23 -3.43 -7.57 4.81
N LEU A 24 -2.67 -6.89 3.96
CA LEU A 24 -3.10 -5.68 3.28
C LEU A 24 -2.63 -5.76 1.82
N PRO A 25 -3.48 -6.22 0.89
CA PRO A 25 -3.10 -6.46 -0.49
C PRO A 25 -2.51 -5.22 -1.18
N GLY A 26 -1.21 -5.24 -1.47
CA GLY A 26 -0.54 -4.22 -2.29
C GLY A 26 -0.62 -4.47 -3.80
N VAL A 27 -1.12 -5.65 -4.21
CA VAL A 27 -1.28 -6.08 -5.61
C VAL A 27 -2.58 -6.87 -5.73
N VAL A 28 -3.32 -6.64 -6.81
CA VAL A 28 -4.60 -7.33 -7.11
C VAL A 28 -4.62 -7.81 -8.56
N LYS A 29 -5.57 -8.69 -8.92
CA LYS A 29 -5.77 -9.05 -10.33
C LYS A 29 -6.27 -7.84 -11.11
N LEU A 30 -6.03 -7.83 -12.42
CA LEU A 30 -6.48 -6.73 -13.28
C LEU A 30 -8.01 -6.51 -13.22
N SER A 31 -8.78 -7.59 -13.12
CA SER A 31 -10.24 -7.55 -12.97
C SER A 31 -10.71 -6.92 -11.66
N GLU A 32 -9.86 -6.86 -10.65
CA GLU A 32 -10.17 -6.35 -9.30
C GLU A 32 -9.68 -4.90 -9.11
N ARG A 33 -9.00 -4.33 -10.12
CA ARG A 33 -8.35 -3.02 -10.03
C ARG A 33 -9.31 -1.91 -9.61
N ASP A 34 -10.49 -1.86 -10.21
CA ASP A 34 -11.43 -0.76 -9.96
C ASP A 34 -12.04 -0.81 -8.55
N GLU A 35 -12.24 -2.00 -7.99
CA GLU A 35 -12.65 -2.15 -6.59
C GLU A 35 -11.50 -1.87 -5.63
N ALA A 36 -10.28 -2.32 -5.96
CA ALA A 36 -9.10 -2.07 -5.16
C ALA A 36 -8.82 -0.57 -5.01
N LEU A 37 -8.99 0.24 -6.05
CA LEU A 37 -8.80 1.70 -5.99
C LEU A 37 -9.78 2.43 -5.08
N LYS A 38 -10.95 1.84 -4.82
CA LYS A 38 -11.93 2.41 -3.86
C LYS A 38 -11.52 2.14 -2.41
N ILE A 39 -10.76 1.08 -2.17
CA ILE A 39 -10.40 0.61 -0.83
C ILE A 39 -9.00 1.08 -0.46
N TYR A 40 -8.02 0.87 -1.34
CA TYR A 40 -6.61 1.19 -1.15
C TYR A 40 -6.28 2.53 -1.80
N LEU A 41 -6.31 3.56 -0.97
CA LEU A 41 -6.20 4.94 -1.42
C LEU A 41 -4.77 5.33 -1.78
N ASP A 42 -4.66 6.35 -2.61
CA ASP A 42 -3.39 6.97 -2.96
C ASP A 42 -2.66 7.49 -1.70
N PRO A 43 -1.47 6.96 -1.36
CA PRO A 43 -0.71 7.39 -0.19
C PRO A 43 -0.40 8.89 -0.18
N ARG A 44 -0.33 9.53 -1.35
CA ARG A 44 -0.06 10.97 -1.51
C ARG A 44 -1.09 11.86 -0.81
N LEU A 45 -2.26 11.31 -0.45
CA LEU A 45 -3.26 11.99 0.37
C LEU A 45 -2.74 12.35 1.78
N ILE A 46 -1.76 11.61 2.31
CA ILE A 46 -1.19 11.86 3.65
C ILE A 46 0.28 12.26 3.63
N ILE A 47 1.06 11.82 2.63
CA ILE A 47 2.50 12.11 2.55
C ILE A 47 2.85 13.26 1.60
N GLY A 48 1.86 13.78 0.85
CA GLY A 48 2.07 14.81 -0.16
C GLY A 48 2.71 14.26 -1.44
N GLN A 49 3.28 15.16 -2.25
CA GLN A 49 3.97 14.79 -3.46
C GLN A 49 5.29 14.07 -3.14
N ILE A 50 5.57 12.99 -3.87
CA ILE A 50 6.79 12.21 -3.75
C ILE A 50 7.63 12.49 -4.99
N TYR A 51 8.91 12.76 -4.80
CA TYR A 51 9.87 13.13 -5.85
C TYR A 51 10.57 11.91 -6.43
#